data_AF-A0A972RFZ3-F1
#
_entry.id   AF-A0A972RFZ3-F1
#
_cell.length_a   1.000
_cell.length_b   1.000
_cell.length_c   1.000
_cell.angle_alpha   90.00
_cell.angle_beta   90.00
_cell.angle_gamma   90.00
#
_symmetry.space_group_name_H-M   'P 1'
#
loop_
_entity.id
_entity.type
_entity.pdbx_description
1 polymer ?
#
loop_
_entity_poly.entity_id
_entity_poly.type
_entity_poly.pdbx_seq_one_letter_code
_entity_poly.pdbx_strand_id
1 'polypeptide(L)'
;MVTKFFSIGRITIALTYNAELYQILLDTAMEQFHSEPVDSPDIRFFVDAESPLPPLNNHHLLFSTHPGGLWSIYEESDHSGYAIVLQNTQRDKKPTK
;
A
#
# COMPACT_ATOMS: atom_id res chain seq x y z
N MET A 1 14.97 -2.82 0.50
CA MET A 1 13.58 -3.05 0.93
C MET A 1 13.52 -3.09 2.45
N VAL A 2 12.53 -2.44 3.05
CA VAL A 2 12.27 -2.45 4.49
C VAL A 2 10.87 -3.02 4.72
N THR A 3 10.73 -3.86 5.74
CA THR A 3 9.42 -4.38 6.19
C THR A 3 9.19 -3.95 7.62
N LYS A 4 8.05 -3.31 7.88
CA LYS A 4 7.56 -2.99 9.22
C LYS A 4 6.40 -3.93 9.58
N PHE A 5 6.37 -4.41 10.82
CA PHE A 5 5.33 -5.33 11.30
C PHE A 5 4.46 -4.66 12.36
N PHE A 6 3.16 -4.85 12.28
CA PHE A 6 2.20 -4.33 13.24
C PHE A 6 1.26 -5.43 13.70
N SER A 7 0.73 -5.29 14.92
CA SER A 7 -0.30 -6.18 15.46
C SER A 7 -1.43 -5.39 16.08
N ILE A 8 -2.65 -5.62 15.59
CA ILE A 8 -3.88 -5.04 16.15
C ILE A 8 -4.76 -6.20 16.60
N GLY A 9 -4.81 -6.42 17.93
CA GLY A 9 -5.47 -7.59 18.49
C GLY A 9 -4.71 -8.88 18.12
N ARG A 10 -5.33 -9.75 17.32
CA ARG A 10 -4.71 -10.98 16.80
C ARG A 10 -4.31 -10.88 15.32
N ILE A 11 -4.55 -9.74 14.69
CA ILE A 11 -4.30 -9.53 13.27
C ILE A 11 -2.91 -8.95 13.13
N THR A 12 -2.06 -9.67 12.39
CA THR A 12 -0.68 -9.31 12.09
C THR A 12 -0.59 -8.70 10.69
N ILE A 13 0.12 -7.59 10.58
CA ILE A 13 0.18 -6.77 9.37
C ILE A 13 1.64 -6.54 9.02
N ALA A 14 2.04 -6.79 7.79
CA ALA A 14 3.37 -6.43 7.27
C ALA A 14 3.26 -5.35 6.19
N LEU A 15 4.00 -4.26 6.35
CA LEU A 15 4.15 -3.20 5.36
C LEU A 15 5.56 -3.23 4.78
N THR A 16 5.67 -3.52 3.49
CA THR A 16 6.97 -3.58 2.78
C THR A 16 7.08 -2.46 1.76
N TYR A 17 8.21 -1.77 1.74
CA TYR A 17 8.48 -0.67 0.81
C TYR A 17 9.99 -0.47 0.55
N ASN A 18 10.32 0.27 -0.51
CA ASN A 18 11.69 0.69 -0.77
C ASN A 18 12.02 2.01 -0.04
N ALA A 19 12.80 1.93 1.04
CA ALA A 19 13.18 3.11 1.83
C ALA A 19 14.13 4.09 1.11
N GLU A 20 14.78 3.67 0.01
CA GLU A 20 15.62 4.56 -0.80
C GLU A 20 14.79 5.45 -1.73
N LEU A 21 13.60 4.96 -2.13
CA LEU A 21 12.72 5.66 -3.05
C LEU A 21 11.60 6.41 -2.33
N TYR A 22 11.22 5.95 -1.14
CA TYR A 22 10.03 6.44 -0.44
C TYR A 22 10.31 6.73 1.03
N GLN A 23 9.89 7.92 1.46
CA GLN A 23 9.69 8.21 2.87
C GLN A 23 8.24 7.86 3.24
N ILE A 24 8.04 6.77 3.97
CA ILE A 24 6.72 6.42 4.50
C ILE A 24 6.47 7.19 5.78
N LEU A 25 5.43 8.03 5.76
CA LEU A 25 4.93 8.72 6.94
C LEU A 25 3.90 7.81 7.62
N LEU A 26 4.24 7.32 8.82
CA LEU A 26 3.30 6.61 9.68
C LEU A 26 2.77 7.58 10.73
N ASP A 27 1.48 7.44 11.03
CA ASP A 27 0.89 8.13 12.18
C ASP A 27 1.55 7.61 13.48
N THR A 28 1.81 8.50 14.44
CA THR A 28 2.40 8.14 15.74
C THR A 28 1.56 7.08 16.48
N ALA A 29 0.24 7.05 16.29
CA ALA A 29 -0.61 6.02 16.86
C ALA A 29 -0.29 4.63 16.30
N MET A 30 0.13 4.52 15.03
CA MET A 30 0.53 3.25 14.43
C MET A 30 1.82 2.67 15.03
N GLU A 31 2.74 3.53 15.49
CA GLU A 31 3.97 3.09 16.14
C GLU A 31 3.70 2.31 17.44
N GLN A 32 2.56 2.57 18.12
CA GLN A 32 2.14 1.81 19.31
C GLN A 32 1.73 0.36 19.01
N PHE A 33 1.42 0.06 17.74
CA PHE A 33 1.06 -1.29 17.29
C PHE A 33 2.23 -2.04 16.67
N HIS A 34 3.45 -1.48 16.70
CA HIS A 34 4.63 -2.16 16.18
C HIS A 34 4.83 -3.51 16.88
N SER A 35 5.15 -4.55 16.12
CA SER A 35 5.36 -5.90 16.63
C SER A 35 6.71 -6.45 16.19
N GLU A 36 7.10 -7.56 16.81
CA GLU A 36 8.20 -8.37 16.29
C GLU A 36 7.88 -8.90 14.87
N PRO A 37 8.92 -9.21 14.06
CA PRO A 37 8.74 -9.85 12.77
C PRO A 37 7.95 -11.15 12.87
N VAL A 38 7.06 -11.36 11.90
CA VAL A 38 6.22 -12.57 11.81
C VAL A 38 6.42 -13.20 10.43
N ASP A 39 6.64 -14.50 10.37
CA ASP A 39 6.92 -15.22 9.12
C ASP A 39 5.71 -15.27 8.17
N SER A 40 4.50 -15.30 8.72
CA SER A 40 3.24 -15.33 7.95
C SER A 40 2.25 -14.32 8.53
N PRO A 41 2.39 -13.03 8.18
CA PRO A 41 1.43 -12.01 8.57
C PRO A 41 0.07 -12.25 7.89
N ASP A 42 -1.01 -11.98 8.61
CA ASP A 42 -2.39 -12.11 8.13
C ASP A 42 -2.67 -11.16 6.95
N ILE A 43 -2.11 -9.94 7.01
CA ILE A 43 -2.29 -8.91 6.00
C ILE A 43 -0.93 -8.43 5.53
N ARG A 44 -0.74 -8.37 4.21
CA ARG A 44 0.49 -7.87 3.57
C ARG A 44 0.15 -6.66 2.72
N PHE A 45 0.83 -5.57 3.00
CA PHE A 45 0.83 -4.36 2.19
C PHE A 45 2.18 -4.20 1.54
N PHE A 46 2.15 -3.91 0.23
CA PHE A 46 3.34 -3.57 -0.54
C PHE A 46 3.14 -2.20 -1.19
N VAL A 47 4.14 -1.33 -1.05
CA VAL A 47 4.17 -0.05 -1.75
C VAL A 47 5.04 -0.20 -3.00
N ASP A 48 4.38 -0.16 -4.15
CA ASP A 48 5.01 -0.14 -5.45
C ASP A 48 4.56 1.11 -6.21
N ALA A 49 5.51 1.94 -6.65
CA ALA A 49 5.23 3.05 -7.55
C ALA A 49 6.04 2.99 -8.85
N GLU A 50 6.80 1.91 -9.06
CA GLU A 50 7.59 1.70 -10.28
C GLU A 50 6.95 0.65 -11.19
N SER A 51 6.22 -0.32 -10.64
CA SER A 51 5.48 -1.27 -11.44
C SER A 51 4.39 -0.56 -12.24
N PRO A 52 4.22 -0.89 -13.54
CA PRO A 52 3.03 -0.49 -14.26
C PRO A 52 1.81 -0.92 -13.44
N LEU A 53 0.79 -0.06 -13.38
CA LEU A 53 -0.47 -0.35 -12.69
C LEU A 53 -0.82 -1.83 -12.91
N PRO A 54 -0.97 -2.63 -11.85
CA PRO A 54 -1.24 -4.04 -12.03
C PRO A 54 -2.47 -4.15 -12.93
N PRO A 55 -2.45 -5.06 -13.93
CA PRO A 55 -3.60 -5.21 -14.81
C PRO A 55 -4.83 -5.44 -13.92
N LEU A 56 -5.78 -4.50 -14.01
CA LEU A 56 -6.99 -4.45 -13.18
C LEU A 56 -7.84 -5.72 -13.33
N ASN A 57 -7.52 -6.57 -14.31
CA ASN A 57 -8.18 -7.84 -14.58
C ASN A 57 -8.04 -8.86 -13.43
N ASN A 58 -7.02 -8.73 -12.57
CA ASN A 58 -6.76 -9.68 -11.47
C ASN A 58 -6.95 -9.07 -10.07
N HIS A 59 -7.57 -7.90 -9.98
CA HIS A 59 -7.65 -7.14 -8.72
C HIS A 59 -9.06 -6.58 -8.50
N HIS A 60 -9.60 -6.76 -7.30
CA HIS A 60 -10.87 -6.18 -6.91
C HIS A 60 -10.64 -4.87 -6.15
N LEU A 61 -11.16 -3.75 -6.65
CA LEU A 61 -11.06 -2.46 -5.96
C LEU A 61 -11.92 -2.48 -4.70
N LEU A 62 -11.28 -2.36 -3.53
CA LEU A 62 -11.98 -2.29 -2.24
C LEU A 62 -12.33 -0.85 -1.87
N PHE A 63 -11.39 0.07 -2.10
CA PHE A 63 -11.53 1.44 -1.67
C PHE A 63 -10.75 2.39 -2.57
N SER A 64 -11.35 3.53 -2.90
CA SER A 64 -10.66 4.62 -3.59
C SER A 64 -11.06 5.95 -2.98
N THR A 65 -10.13 6.88 -2.92
CA THR A 65 -10.35 8.23 -2.39
C THR A 65 -10.98 9.18 -3.43
N HIS A 66 -11.81 8.67 -4.36
CA HIS A 66 -12.39 9.44 -5.47
C HIS A 66 -13.46 10.47 -5.06
N PRO A 67 -13.64 11.56 -5.84
CA PRO A 67 -12.94 11.88 -7.10
C PRO A 67 -11.67 12.72 -6.86
N GLY A 68 -10.53 12.25 -7.38
CA GLY A 68 -9.20 12.87 -7.20
C GLY A 68 -8.24 12.10 -6.29
N GLY A 69 -8.64 10.89 -5.88
CA GLY A 69 -7.94 10.09 -4.89
C GLY A 69 -6.48 9.80 -5.22
N LEU A 70 -5.58 10.22 -4.33
CA LEU A 70 -4.13 10.01 -4.43
C LEU A 70 -3.73 8.54 -4.27
N TRP A 71 -4.64 7.69 -3.79
CA TRP A 71 -4.39 6.27 -3.62
C TRP A 71 -5.67 5.43 -3.60
N SER A 72 -5.54 4.14 -3.91
CA SER A 72 -6.61 3.14 -3.94
C SER A 72 -6.12 1.81 -3.38
N ILE A 73 -7.00 1.08 -2.70
CA ILE A 73 -6.75 -0.27 -2.17
C ILE A 73 -7.43 -1.28 -3.06
N TYR A 74 -6.67 -2.28 -3.47
CA TYR A 74 -7.13 -3.43 -4.21
C TYR A 74 -6.87 -4.70 -3.40
N GLU A 75 -7.75 -5.68 -3.55
CA GLU A 75 -7.54 -7.05 -3.13
C GLU A 75 -7.12 -7.89 -4.34
N GLU A 76 -6.14 -8.77 -4.16
CA GLU A 76 -5.78 -9.75 -5.19
C GLU A 76 -6.91 -10.78 -5.34
N SER A 77 -7.21 -11.18 -6.59
CA SER A 77 -8.34 -12.09 -6.86
C SER A 77 -8.19 -13.48 -6.24
N ASP A 78 -6.97 -13.87 -5.86
CA ASP A 78 -6.67 -15.12 -5.16
C ASP A 78 -6.69 -14.98 -3.62
N HIS A 79 -7.05 -13.80 -3.11
CA HIS A 79 -7.04 -13.44 -1.69
C HIS A 79 -5.67 -13.59 -1.01
N SER A 80 -4.58 -13.56 -1.78
CA SER A 80 -3.23 -13.70 -1.23
C SER A 80 -2.70 -12.42 -0.59
N GLY A 81 -3.30 -11.26 -0.90
CA GLY A 81 -2.86 -9.97 -0.38
C GLY A 81 -3.69 -8.77 -0.81
N TYR A 82 -3.26 -7.60 -0.33
CA TYR A 82 -3.84 -6.31 -0.67
C TYR A 82 -2.78 -5.38 -1.24
N ALA A 83 -3.10 -4.71 -2.35
CA ALA A 83 -2.23 -3.73 -2.99
C ALA A 83 -2.75 -2.31 -2.72
N ILE A 84 -1.87 -1.43 -2.24
CA ILE A 84 -2.16 0.00 -2.17
C ILE A 84 -1.43 0.66 -3.34
N VAL A 85 -2.20 1.13 -4.32
CA VAL A 85 -1.67 1.86 -5.46
C VAL A 85 -1.77 3.35 -5.17
N LEU A 86 -0.63 4.04 -5.17
CA LEU A 86 -0.56 5.49 -5.09
C LEU A 86 -0.64 6.06 -6.51
N GLN A 87 -1.70 6.79 -6.84
CA GLN A 87 -1.77 7.55 -8.09
C GLN A 87 -1.01 8.86 -7.93
N ASN A 88 0.19 8.95 -8.52
CA ASN A 88 0.91 10.21 -8.62
C ASN A 88 0.25 11.11 -9.67
N THR A 89 -0.71 11.94 -9.24
CA THR A 89 -1.49 12.84 -10.11
C THR A 89 -0.70 14.02 -10.70
N GLN A 90 0.60 14.15 -10.41
CA GLN A 90 1.40 15.28 -10.92
C GLN A 90 1.92 15.12 -12.36
N ARG A 91 1.76 13.97 -13.02
CA ARG A 91 2.28 13.80 -14.40
C ARG A 91 1.36 14.24 -15.54
N ASP A 92 0.09 14.60 -15.27
CA ASP A 92 -0.86 14.99 -16.34
C ASP A 92 -1.20 16.49 -16.41
N LYS A 93 -0.40 17.36 -15.80
CA LYS A 93 -0.44 18.79 -16.18
C LYS A 93 0.47 19.02 -17.39
N LYS A 94 0.02 18.60 -18.58
CA LYS A 94 0.46 19.29 -19.81
C LYS A 94 0.03 20.76 -19.68
N PRO A 95 0.92 21.74 -19.88
CA PRO A 95 0.50 23.13 -19.91
C PRO A 95 -0.44 23.30 -21.12
N THR A 96 -1.71 23.59 -20.87
CA THR A 96 -2.58 24.16 -21.89
C THR A 96 -1.97 25.49 -22.32
N LYS A 97 -1.73 25.60 -23.63
CA LYS A 97 -1.24 26.80 -24.33
C LYS A 97 -2.09 28.03 -24.01
#